data_AF-A0A067SRQ5-F1
#
_entry.id   AF-A0A067SRQ5-F1
#
_cell.length_a   1.000
_cell.length_b   1.000
_cell.length_c   1.000
_cell.angle_alpha   90.00
_cell.angle_beta   90.00
_cell.angle_gamma   90.00
#
_symmetry.space_group_name_H-M   'P 1'
#
loop_
_entity.id
_entity.type
_entity.pdbx_description
1 polymer ?
#
loop_
_entity_poly.entity_id
_entity_poly.type
_entity_poly.pdbx_seq_one_letter_code
_entity_poly.pdbx_strand_id
1 'polypeptide(L)'
;MRGLPLVFSLYLLSLVTPFSSAYTWPSPQYDTLEALLYEGRRSDGSSLSSLVHPCRKRTGTLASVPAEWLRFAFHDMATHNVDNGMGGLDGSIAYELDRAENFGLGFNQTLSDFEAYPNKLVSRADIFAIGAIMAVNTCGGPILPFRGGRIDAWSAGGTGTPEPQQDLPTLTESFRKQGYSQSEMIKLVACGHTMGGVRSADFPQLVAPDPNSIYPVIKNFDTTTEKFDNAVVTEYLNGSTQNLLVVSANQTMDSDLRVFQSDNNSTIRSMADNTVFQSECQSILTRMIDTVPASVTLTDEITLLPAKVTYAQLTFEKNQFIFKTNFRLTQAINATANANRNVTLFWCDRYGDNQNCAHKTSTALPVNKVADDPGVSPVTQTLGYYFLNYNFVIPINTNTSIAKFWFEVDEHDGSKVTTYNNGGSNYVIDQDQVLFVPMSSHMSIVPNTTATQTYTNRVGDGNTRHYSLVIAVRDGTNPSRVYVDGTDVAVQGFPFPVNLQVDFTLNSSIPALAGYSFYTGTADSAGVQLSMDVHAVTSSQTYTQTFQQTLLLDNTPYVKPGTTTTTASKSAAGRMAVPLMGIDLWNTLLVLPGVFFYLNGNLLDLVL
;
A
#
# COMPACT_ATOMS: atom_id res chain seq x y z
N MET A 1 -56.26 -43.16 8.59
CA MET A 1 -56.58 -41.92 9.34
C MET A 1 -55.34 -41.06 9.39
N ARG A 2 -55.49 -39.80 8.97
CA ARG A 2 -54.58 -38.63 9.08
C ARG A 2 -53.25 -38.67 8.33
N GLY A 3 -53.21 -37.87 7.27
CA GLY A 3 -52.05 -37.57 6.45
C GLY A 3 -51.12 -36.52 7.07
N LEU A 4 -49.88 -36.57 6.60
CA LEU A 4 -48.78 -35.67 6.88
C LEU A 4 -48.87 -34.42 5.97
N PRO A 5 -48.68 -33.18 6.44
CA PRO A 5 -48.41 -32.05 5.57
C PRO A 5 -46.89 -31.87 5.40
N LEU A 6 -46.42 -31.86 4.15
CA LEU A 6 -45.11 -31.30 3.80
C LEU A 6 -45.22 -29.78 3.80
N VAL A 7 -44.42 -29.12 4.63
CA VAL A 7 -44.18 -27.67 4.58
C VAL A 7 -42.94 -27.43 3.72
N PHE A 8 -43.11 -26.88 2.53
CA PHE A 8 -42.02 -26.33 1.73
C PHE A 8 -41.82 -24.86 2.13
N SER A 9 -40.78 -24.58 2.90
CA SER A 9 -40.29 -23.20 3.08
C SER A 9 -39.47 -22.79 1.85
N LEU A 10 -39.98 -21.85 1.06
CA LEU A 10 -39.17 -21.15 0.06
C LEU A 10 -38.20 -20.20 0.78
N TYR A 11 -36.91 -20.53 0.80
CA TYR A 11 -35.86 -19.56 1.02
C TYR A 11 -35.59 -18.82 -0.30
N LEU A 12 -36.13 -17.62 -0.45
CA LEU A 12 -35.61 -16.66 -1.42
C LEU A 12 -34.31 -16.08 -0.83
N LEU A 13 -33.17 -16.67 -1.16
CA LEU A 13 -31.89 -15.97 -1.00
C LEU A 13 -31.85 -14.87 -2.06
N SER A 14 -32.05 -13.63 -1.62
CA SER A 14 -31.65 -12.45 -2.37
C SER A 14 -30.13 -12.49 -2.55
N LEU A 15 -29.69 -12.91 -3.73
CA LEU A 15 -28.33 -12.69 -4.23
C LEU A 15 -28.14 -11.18 -4.42
N VAL A 16 -27.88 -10.46 -3.33
CA VAL A 16 -27.25 -9.15 -3.40
C VAL A 16 -25.79 -9.43 -3.68
N THR A 17 -25.42 -9.51 -4.95
CA THR A 17 -24.01 -9.38 -5.32
C THR A 17 -23.57 -7.99 -4.85
N PRO A 18 -22.60 -7.85 -3.93
CA PRO A 18 -22.04 -6.55 -3.65
C PRO A 18 -21.50 -6.02 -4.97
N PHE A 19 -22.06 -4.90 -5.45
CA PHE A 19 -21.40 -4.12 -6.48
C PHE A 19 -20.06 -3.70 -5.86
N SER A 20 -18.98 -4.39 -6.21
CA SER A 20 -17.63 -3.85 -6.00
C SER A 20 -17.62 -2.51 -6.72
N SER A 21 -17.56 -1.43 -5.95
CA SER A 21 -17.48 -0.09 -6.53
C SER A 21 -16.18 -0.06 -7.33
N ALA A 22 -16.29 0.05 -8.65
CA ALA A 22 -15.12 0.25 -9.49
C ALA A 22 -14.29 1.43 -8.93
N TYR A 23 -12.97 1.25 -8.86
CA TYR A 23 -12.05 2.29 -8.41
C TYR A 23 -12.38 3.64 -9.09
N THR A 24 -12.41 4.71 -8.29
CA THR A 24 -12.62 6.08 -8.76
C THR A 24 -11.56 6.97 -8.16
N TRP A 25 -10.90 7.76 -9.00
CA TRP A 25 -9.88 8.72 -8.57
C TRP A 25 -10.52 10.03 -8.07
N PRO A 26 -9.96 10.68 -7.04
CA PRO A 26 -8.87 10.19 -6.20
C PRO A 26 -9.37 9.20 -5.15
N SER A 27 -8.56 8.20 -4.81
CA SER A 27 -8.76 7.36 -3.63
C SER A 27 -7.45 7.33 -2.84
N PRO A 28 -7.14 8.36 -2.03
CA PRO A 28 -5.78 8.62 -1.56
C PRO A 28 -5.11 7.43 -0.86
N GLN A 29 -5.85 6.73 0.01
CA GLN A 29 -5.33 5.54 0.69
C GLN A 29 -5.07 4.39 -0.30
N TYR A 30 -6.06 4.06 -1.14
CA TYR A 30 -5.90 3.02 -2.18
C TYR A 30 -4.72 3.35 -3.11
N ASP A 31 -4.63 4.60 -3.57
CA ASP A 31 -3.58 5.07 -4.47
C ASP A 31 -2.20 4.93 -3.84
N THR A 32 -2.06 5.22 -2.53
CA THR A 32 -0.78 5.11 -1.82
C THR A 32 -0.39 3.66 -1.57
N LEU A 33 -1.35 2.82 -1.17
CA LEU A 33 -1.16 1.39 -0.95
C LEU A 33 -0.82 0.64 -2.25
N GLU A 34 -1.54 0.93 -3.33
CA GLU A 34 -1.29 0.38 -4.67
C GLU A 34 0.09 0.78 -5.18
N ALA A 35 0.50 2.04 -4.97
CA ALA A 35 1.86 2.48 -5.33
C ALA A 35 2.90 1.69 -4.55
N LEU A 36 2.74 1.56 -3.24
CA LEU A 36 3.75 0.89 -2.42
C LEU A 36 3.87 -0.60 -2.77
N LEU A 37 2.75 -1.29 -3.01
CA LEU A 37 2.74 -2.70 -3.39
C LEU A 37 3.35 -2.93 -4.79
N TYR A 38 2.86 -2.21 -5.79
CA TYR A 38 3.21 -2.49 -7.19
C TYR A 38 4.39 -1.67 -7.71
N GLU A 39 4.59 -0.45 -7.26
CA GLU A 39 5.79 0.35 -7.57
C GLU A 39 6.89 0.14 -6.54
N GLY A 40 6.66 -0.60 -5.45
CA GLY A 40 7.69 -0.98 -4.49
C GLY A 40 8.35 0.20 -3.75
N ARG A 41 7.76 1.39 -3.84
CA ARG A 41 8.36 2.65 -3.37
C ARG A 41 7.29 3.66 -3.00
N ARG A 42 7.68 4.60 -2.16
CA ARG A 42 6.91 5.80 -1.88
C ARG A 42 6.96 6.75 -3.07
N SER A 43 6.14 7.78 -2.96
CA SER A 43 6.00 8.83 -3.93
C SER A 43 7.23 9.75 -4.10
N ASP A 44 8.15 9.76 -3.16
CA ASP A 44 9.44 10.46 -3.29
C ASP A 44 10.51 9.63 -4.02
N GLY A 45 10.21 8.38 -4.37
CA GLY A 45 11.15 7.43 -4.96
C GLY A 45 11.88 6.53 -3.95
N SER A 46 11.71 6.73 -2.64
CA SER A 46 12.30 5.85 -1.62
C SER A 46 11.72 4.44 -1.72
N SER A 47 12.57 3.45 -1.99
CA SER A 47 12.14 2.09 -2.37
C SER A 47 12.22 1.09 -1.23
N LEU A 48 11.06 0.66 -0.75
CA LEU A 48 10.91 -0.43 0.21
C LEU A 48 11.38 -1.75 -0.43
N SER A 49 10.92 -2.02 -1.65
CA SER A 49 11.25 -3.22 -2.40
C SER A 49 12.76 -3.40 -2.58
N SER A 50 13.53 -2.33 -2.79
CA SER A 50 14.98 -2.41 -2.98
C SER A 50 15.74 -3.00 -1.78
N LEU A 51 15.15 -2.95 -0.58
CA LEU A 51 15.72 -3.53 0.64
C LEU A 51 15.68 -5.06 0.62
N VAL A 52 14.70 -5.66 -0.08
CA VAL A 52 14.41 -7.10 -0.04
C VAL A 52 14.57 -7.79 -1.42
N HIS A 53 14.51 -7.05 -2.52
CA HIS A 53 14.51 -7.60 -3.88
C HIS A 53 15.85 -7.41 -4.64
N PRO A 54 16.36 -8.44 -5.35
CA PRO A 54 15.87 -9.83 -5.41
C PRO A 54 16.39 -10.69 -4.24
N CYS A 55 15.47 -11.41 -3.56
CA CYS A 55 15.71 -12.31 -2.42
C CYS A 55 16.99 -12.01 -1.60
N ARG A 56 17.08 -10.80 -1.05
CA ARG A 56 18.35 -10.26 -0.54
C ARG A 56 18.76 -10.83 0.82
N LYS A 57 20.06 -10.85 1.04
CA LYS A 57 20.67 -11.04 2.36
C LYS A 57 21.11 -9.70 2.95
N ARG A 58 21.03 -9.56 4.28
CA ARG A 58 21.49 -8.38 5.01
C ARG A 58 23.00 -8.25 4.94
N THR A 59 23.47 -7.06 4.57
CA THR A 59 24.84 -6.65 4.79
C THR A 59 25.13 -6.68 6.29
N GLY A 60 26.29 -7.22 6.70
CA GLY A 60 26.68 -7.26 8.11
C GLY A 60 26.25 -8.51 8.88
N THR A 61 25.18 -9.20 8.49
CA THR A 61 24.74 -10.44 9.18
C THR A 61 24.57 -11.64 8.24
N LEU A 62 24.47 -11.41 6.94
CA LEU A 62 24.16 -12.40 5.91
C LEU A 62 22.80 -13.11 6.09
N ALA A 63 21.94 -12.60 6.99
CA ALA A 63 20.60 -13.13 7.21
C ALA A 63 19.67 -12.82 6.03
N SER A 64 18.72 -13.71 5.74
CA SER A 64 17.70 -13.50 4.71
C SER A 64 16.77 -12.34 5.10
N VAL A 65 16.79 -11.23 4.33
CA VAL A 65 15.84 -10.11 4.48
C VAL A 65 14.40 -10.61 4.40
N PRO A 66 14.02 -11.39 3.37
CA PRO A 66 12.70 -12.00 3.26
C PRO A 66 12.28 -12.79 4.50
N ALA A 67 13.14 -13.65 5.04
CA ALA A 67 12.80 -14.49 6.18
C ALA A 67 12.51 -13.66 7.44
N GLU A 68 13.31 -12.63 7.71
CA GLU A 68 13.05 -11.77 8.87
C GLU A 68 11.82 -10.89 8.66
N TRP A 69 11.55 -10.38 7.46
CA TRP A 69 10.33 -9.62 7.17
C TRP A 69 9.07 -10.48 7.36
N LEU A 70 9.08 -11.72 6.87
CA LEU A 70 7.97 -12.64 7.06
C LEU A 70 7.79 -13.03 8.53
N ARG A 71 8.89 -13.31 9.24
CA ARG A 71 8.87 -13.56 10.69
C ARG A 71 8.33 -12.36 11.46
N PHE A 72 8.73 -11.14 11.10
CA PHE A 72 8.27 -9.91 11.75
C PHE A 72 6.75 -9.75 11.65
N ALA A 73 6.18 -9.95 10.45
CA ALA A 73 4.73 -9.92 10.26
C ALA A 73 4.01 -11.04 11.02
N PHE A 74 4.57 -12.27 11.05
CA PHE A 74 4.01 -13.35 11.87
C PHE A 74 3.98 -12.98 13.35
N HIS A 75 5.08 -12.45 13.90
CA HIS A 75 5.17 -12.11 15.32
C HIS A 75 4.25 -10.96 15.73
N ASP A 76 4.02 -9.99 14.85
CA ASP A 76 3.02 -8.93 15.06
C ASP A 76 1.61 -9.53 15.11
N MET A 77 1.30 -10.40 14.14
CA MET A 77 0.01 -11.10 14.07
C MET A 77 -0.23 -12.04 15.26
N ALA A 78 0.80 -12.75 15.72
CA ALA A 78 0.69 -13.92 16.61
C ALA A 78 0.09 -13.62 18.00
N THR A 79 -0.02 -12.34 18.37
CA THR A 79 -0.71 -11.90 19.59
C THR A 79 -2.23 -11.88 19.45
N HIS A 80 -2.76 -12.17 18.26
CA HIS A 80 -4.21 -12.27 18.02
C HIS A 80 -4.87 -13.29 18.93
N ASN A 81 -6.05 -12.94 19.43
CA ASN A 81 -6.86 -13.81 20.25
C ASN A 81 -8.32 -13.77 19.81
N VAL A 82 -8.77 -14.82 19.12
CA VAL A 82 -10.16 -14.99 18.67
C VAL A 82 -11.18 -14.99 19.81
N ASP A 83 -10.77 -15.32 21.04
CA ASP A 83 -11.69 -15.38 22.18
C ASP A 83 -12.13 -13.97 22.65
N ASN A 84 -11.31 -12.95 22.42
CA ASN A 84 -11.61 -11.56 22.77
C ASN A 84 -11.58 -10.58 21.59
N GLY A 85 -11.17 -11.04 20.40
CA GLY A 85 -11.08 -10.24 19.17
C GLY A 85 -9.98 -9.19 19.16
N MET A 86 -8.98 -9.29 20.03
CA MET A 86 -7.85 -8.33 20.11
C MET A 86 -6.57 -8.90 19.47
N GLY A 87 -5.60 -8.01 19.20
CA GLY A 87 -4.33 -8.37 18.56
C GLY A 87 -4.51 -8.75 17.08
N GLY A 88 -3.43 -9.23 16.46
CA GLY A 88 -3.35 -9.43 15.02
C GLY A 88 -2.34 -8.47 14.42
N LEU A 89 -2.30 -8.40 13.09
CA LEU A 89 -1.38 -7.53 12.38
C LEU A 89 -1.81 -6.07 12.52
N ASP A 90 -1.44 -5.47 13.65
CA ASP A 90 -1.83 -4.13 14.09
C ASP A 90 -0.61 -3.24 14.37
N GLY A 91 0.60 -3.71 14.12
CA GLY A 91 1.83 -2.96 14.32
C GLY A 91 2.31 -2.85 15.77
N SER A 92 1.67 -3.57 16.70
CA SER A 92 2.04 -3.59 18.12
C SER A 92 3.44 -4.15 18.38
N ILE A 93 3.99 -5.00 17.50
CA ILE A 93 5.35 -5.56 17.65
C ILE A 93 6.43 -4.48 17.81
N ALA A 94 6.19 -3.27 17.29
CA ALA A 94 7.09 -2.13 17.45
C ALA A 94 7.36 -1.79 18.94
N TYR A 95 6.50 -2.23 19.84
CA TYR A 95 6.59 -2.02 21.29
C TYR A 95 6.93 -3.29 22.08
N GLU A 96 7.32 -4.37 21.40
CA GLU A 96 7.40 -5.71 22.01
C GLU A 96 8.77 -6.37 21.84
N LEU A 97 9.77 -5.64 21.33
CA LEU A 97 11.07 -6.19 20.95
C LEU A 97 11.99 -6.54 22.14
N ASP A 98 11.57 -6.20 23.36
CA ASP A 98 12.24 -6.59 24.61
C ASP A 98 11.70 -7.91 25.21
N ARG A 99 10.66 -8.48 24.61
CA ARG A 99 10.06 -9.75 25.04
C ARG A 99 10.89 -10.94 24.60
N ALA A 100 10.84 -12.01 25.39
CA ALA A 100 11.55 -13.26 25.10
C ALA A 100 11.09 -13.86 23.76
N GLU A 101 9.79 -13.81 23.45
CA GLU A 101 9.25 -14.31 22.19
C GLU A 101 9.73 -13.52 20.96
N ASN A 102 10.13 -12.25 21.12
CA ASN A 102 10.58 -11.37 20.04
C ASN A 102 12.10 -11.14 20.09
N PHE A 103 12.83 -12.14 20.56
CA PHE A 103 14.26 -12.05 20.68
C PHE A 103 14.99 -12.14 19.32
N GLY A 104 16.01 -11.28 19.18
CA GLY A 104 17.02 -11.35 18.15
C GLY A 104 17.20 -10.05 17.35
N LEU A 105 18.39 -9.84 16.80
CA LEU A 105 18.71 -8.58 16.08
C LEU A 105 17.82 -8.34 14.86
N GLY A 106 17.18 -9.39 14.35
CA GLY A 106 16.42 -9.31 13.10
C GLY A 106 15.14 -8.49 13.18
N PHE A 107 14.47 -8.51 14.35
CA PHE A 107 13.29 -7.66 14.54
C PHE A 107 13.65 -6.18 14.52
N ASN A 108 14.77 -5.81 15.15
CA ASN A 108 15.24 -4.43 15.19
C ASN A 108 15.64 -3.91 13.82
N GLN A 109 16.31 -4.76 13.04
CA GLN A 109 16.70 -4.45 11.66
C GLN A 109 15.46 -4.30 10.77
N THR A 110 14.51 -5.24 10.86
CA THR A 110 13.25 -5.18 10.09
C THR A 110 12.41 -3.96 10.45
N LEU A 111 12.29 -3.62 11.74
CA LEU A 111 11.61 -2.39 12.16
C LEU A 111 12.32 -1.13 11.61
N SER A 112 13.64 -1.17 11.38
CA SER A 112 14.40 -0.07 10.75
C SER A 112 14.15 -0.01 9.25
N ASP A 113 14.09 -1.17 8.59
CA ASP A 113 13.76 -1.25 7.17
C ASP A 113 12.41 -0.58 6.87
N PHE A 114 11.44 -0.73 7.78
CA PHE A 114 10.07 -0.22 7.60
C PHE A 114 9.86 1.22 8.07
N GLU A 115 10.80 1.81 8.81
CA GLU A 115 10.48 2.95 9.66
C GLU A 115 10.00 4.21 8.92
N ALA A 116 10.51 4.41 7.71
CA ALA A 116 10.28 5.62 6.93
C ALA A 116 9.03 5.55 6.05
N TYR A 117 8.36 4.40 5.96
CA TYR A 117 7.29 4.16 4.99
C TYR A 117 5.86 4.50 5.46
N PRO A 118 5.51 4.36 6.75
CA PRO A 118 4.22 4.79 7.25
C PRO A 118 4.00 6.29 7.03
N ASN A 119 2.76 6.69 6.78
CA ASN A 119 2.33 8.08 6.70
C ASN A 119 0.84 8.18 7.10
N LYS A 120 0.25 9.38 7.02
CA LYS A 120 -1.17 9.59 7.36
C LYS A 120 -2.15 8.66 6.60
N LEU A 121 -1.79 8.17 5.41
CA LEU A 121 -2.65 7.29 4.59
C LEU A 121 -2.29 5.80 4.72
N VAL A 122 -1.11 5.47 5.23
CA VAL A 122 -0.59 4.09 5.29
C VAL A 122 -0.05 3.81 6.67
N SER A 123 -0.68 2.87 7.36
CA SER A 123 -0.32 2.44 8.72
C SER A 123 0.95 1.58 8.72
N ARG A 124 1.65 1.46 9.86
CA ARG A 124 2.77 0.52 10.04
C ARG A 124 2.33 -0.91 9.75
N ALA A 125 1.17 -1.29 10.24
CA ALA A 125 0.60 -2.60 10.01
C ALA A 125 0.41 -2.91 8.50
N ASP A 126 -0.01 -1.93 7.69
CA ASP A 126 -0.07 -2.09 6.23
C ASP A 126 1.33 -2.23 5.61
N ILE A 127 2.34 -1.51 6.12
CA ILE A 127 3.74 -1.71 5.70
C ILE A 127 4.21 -3.14 6.01
N PHE A 128 3.88 -3.69 7.17
CA PHE A 128 4.31 -5.03 7.59
C PHE A 128 3.67 -6.11 6.70
N ALA A 129 2.39 -5.94 6.37
CA ALA A 129 1.69 -6.82 5.41
C ALA A 129 2.34 -6.77 4.02
N ILE A 130 2.58 -5.57 3.47
CA ILE A 130 3.26 -5.41 2.17
C ILE A 130 4.68 -5.99 2.22
N GLY A 131 5.39 -5.81 3.33
CA GLY A 131 6.69 -6.42 3.57
C GLY A 131 6.64 -7.95 3.48
N ALA A 132 5.66 -8.59 4.14
CA ALA A 132 5.48 -10.05 4.06
C ALA A 132 5.16 -10.52 2.62
N ILE A 133 4.33 -9.77 1.88
CA ILE A 133 4.04 -10.06 0.46
C ILE A 133 5.32 -10.00 -0.38
N MET A 134 6.09 -8.92 -0.24
CA MET A 134 7.35 -8.75 -0.98
C MET A 134 8.37 -9.81 -0.60
N ALA A 135 8.46 -10.17 0.68
CA ALA A 135 9.35 -11.21 1.19
C ALA A 135 9.07 -12.58 0.55
N VAL A 136 7.80 -13.00 0.51
CA VAL A 136 7.43 -14.27 -0.11
C VAL A 136 7.69 -14.23 -1.62
N ASN A 137 7.20 -13.19 -2.30
CA ASN A 137 7.23 -13.17 -3.75
C ASN A 137 8.63 -12.93 -4.34
N THR A 138 9.49 -12.17 -3.66
CA THR A 138 10.86 -11.91 -4.14
C THR A 138 11.75 -13.16 -4.23
N CYS A 139 11.43 -14.21 -3.46
CA CYS A 139 12.12 -15.50 -3.48
C CYS A 139 11.38 -16.54 -4.35
N GLY A 140 10.42 -16.12 -5.18
CA GLY A 140 9.69 -17.01 -6.09
C GLY A 140 8.41 -17.62 -5.51
N GLY A 141 7.94 -17.14 -4.35
CA GLY A 141 6.68 -17.54 -3.75
C GLY A 141 5.46 -16.91 -4.44
N PRO A 142 4.24 -17.29 -4.05
CA PRO A 142 3.03 -16.78 -4.67
C PRO A 142 2.81 -15.30 -4.32
N ILE A 143 2.08 -14.59 -5.16
CA ILE A 143 1.55 -13.26 -4.80
C ILE A 143 0.43 -13.48 -3.78
N LEU A 144 0.56 -12.93 -2.57
CA LEU A 144 -0.51 -12.94 -1.58
C LEU A 144 -1.46 -11.76 -1.88
N PRO A 145 -2.77 -11.98 -2.09
CA PRO A 145 -3.74 -10.90 -2.22
C PRO A 145 -3.65 -9.91 -1.06
N PHE A 146 -3.60 -8.62 -1.37
CA PHE A 146 -3.44 -7.57 -0.36
C PHE A 146 -4.74 -6.82 -0.14
N ARG A 147 -5.19 -6.76 1.11
CA ARG A 147 -6.19 -5.79 1.56
C ARG A 147 -5.50 -4.79 2.47
N GLY A 148 -5.88 -3.51 2.39
CA GLY A 148 -5.32 -2.45 3.22
C GLY A 148 -6.26 -2.01 4.35
N GLY A 149 -5.88 -0.92 5.03
CA GLY A 149 -6.74 -0.26 6.02
C GLY A 149 -6.53 -0.77 7.44
N ARG A 150 -5.39 -1.43 7.73
CA ARG A 150 -5.04 -1.81 9.10
C ARG A 150 -4.89 -0.57 9.97
N ILE A 151 -5.28 -0.68 11.23
CA ILE A 151 -5.20 0.40 12.22
C ILE A 151 -4.02 0.10 13.14
N ASP A 152 -3.11 1.06 13.25
CA ASP A 152 -1.94 0.94 14.11
C ASP A 152 -2.32 0.93 15.61
N ALA A 153 -1.81 -0.06 16.33
CA ALA A 153 -1.71 -0.07 17.78
C ALA A 153 -0.60 0.91 18.22
N TRP A 154 -0.84 1.65 19.30
CA TRP A 154 0.13 2.62 19.86
C TRP A 154 0.69 2.16 21.22
N SER A 155 0.58 0.87 21.48
CA SER A 155 1.07 0.19 22.66
C SER A 155 1.34 -1.27 22.33
N ALA A 156 2.10 -1.93 23.18
CA ALA A 156 2.31 -3.36 23.10
C ALA A 156 0.98 -4.12 23.23
N GLY A 157 0.82 -5.19 22.46
CA GLY A 157 -0.29 -6.13 22.50
C GLY A 157 -0.15 -7.17 23.61
N GLY A 158 -0.96 -8.23 23.53
CA GLY A 158 -0.86 -9.37 24.43
C GLY A 158 0.44 -10.16 24.22
N THR A 159 0.82 -11.01 25.18
CA THR A 159 1.89 -12.01 24.96
C THR A 159 1.29 -13.30 24.41
N GLY A 160 2.15 -14.19 23.90
CA GLY A 160 1.71 -15.54 23.50
C GLY A 160 2.18 -16.01 22.13
N THR A 161 3.11 -15.29 21.50
CA THR A 161 3.77 -15.76 20.28
C THR A 161 4.47 -17.10 20.53
N PRO A 162 4.27 -18.12 19.66
CA PRO A 162 4.85 -19.45 19.85
C PRO A 162 6.38 -19.44 19.98
N GLU A 163 6.90 -20.23 20.92
CA GLU A 163 8.33 -20.39 21.14
C GLU A 163 8.79 -21.83 20.89
N PRO A 164 10.02 -22.05 20.38
CA PRO A 164 10.48 -23.36 19.92
C PRO A 164 10.62 -24.41 21.03
N GLN A 165 10.69 -24.00 22.30
CA GLN A 165 10.75 -24.90 23.46
C GLN A 165 9.38 -25.35 23.98
N GLN A 166 8.28 -24.77 23.48
CA GLN A 166 6.93 -25.08 23.97
C GLN A 166 6.47 -26.48 23.52
N ASP A 167 5.62 -27.09 24.35
CA ASP A 167 5.03 -28.40 24.05
C ASP A 167 3.88 -28.30 23.05
N LEU A 168 3.48 -29.43 22.46
CA LEU A 168 2.46 -29.46 21.42
C LEU A 168 1.09 -28.91 21.88
N PRO A 169 0.57 -29.22 23.09
CA PRO A 169 -0.67 -28.61 23.58
C PRO A 169 -0.59 -27.08 23.68
N THR A 170 0.54 -26.53 24.17
CA THR A 170 0.74 -25.08 24.27
C THR A 170 0.80 -24.43 22.89
N LEU A 171 1.53 -25.03 21.95
CA LEU A 171 1.58 -24.57 20.56
C LEU A 171 0.18 -24.60 19.93
N THR A 172 -0.53 -25.72 20.07
CA THR A 172 -1.89 -25.88 19.52
C THR A 172 -2.85 -24.83 20.07
N GLU A 173 -2.77 -24.51 21.37
CA GLU A 173 -3.60 -23.47 21.98
C GLU A 173 -3.22 -22.05 21.51
N SER A 174 -1.92 -21.76 21.32
CA SER A 174 -1.47 -20.48 20.77
C SER A 174 -2.00 -20.27 19.34
N PHE A 175 -1.83 -21.26 18.46
CA PHE A 175 -2.37 -21.20 17.10
C PHE A 175 -3.89 -21.18 17.06
N ARG A 176 -4.59 -21.88 17.97
CA ARG A 176 -6.06 -21.77 18.10
C ARG A 176 -6.50 -20.35 18.44
N LYS A 177 -5.80 -19.67 19.36
CA LYS A 177 -6.07 -18.26 19.69
C LYS A 177 -5.84 -17.33 18.51
N GLN A 178 -4.84 -17.61 17.69
CA GLN A 178 -4.63 -16.89 16.43
C GLN A 178 -5.69 -17.23 15.36
N GLY A 179 -6.57 -18.20 15.63
CA GLY A 179 -7.66 -18.62 14.75
C GLY A 179 -7.32 -19.82 13.85
N TYR A 180 -6.17 -20.45 14.00
CA TYR A 180 -5.74 -21.56 13.16
C TYR A 180 -6.09 -22.93 13.75
N SER A 181 -6.51 -23.84 12.88
CA SER A 181 -6.60 -25.26 13.18
C SER A 181 -5.22 -25.93 13.20
N GLN A 182 -5.16 -27.20 13.64
CA GLN A 182 -3.90 -27.97 13.68
C GLN A 182 -3.24 -28.11 12.30
N SER A 183 -4.00 -28.40 11.25
CA SER A 183 -3.46 -28.50 9.90
C SER A 183 -2.99 -27.15 9.36
N GLU A 184 -3.66 -26.06 9.74
CA GLU A 184 -3.24 -24.70 9.38
C GLU A 184 -1.98 -24.26 10.13
N MET A 185 -1.80 -24.65 11.39
CA MET A 185 -0.53 -24.51 12.12
C MET A 185 0.61 -25.18 11.36
N ILE A 186 0.43 -26.43 10.91
CA ILE A 186 1.44 -27.17 10.13
C ILE A 186 1.79 -26.41 8.84
N LYS A 187 0.77 -25.95 8.11
CA LYS A 187 0.95 -25.18 6.86
C LYS A 187 1.71 -23.89 7.11
N LEU A 188 1.32 -23.10 8.12
CA LEU A 188 1.95 -21.81 8.42
C LEU A 188 3.42 -21.99 8.80
N VAL A 189 3.74 -22.99 9.63
CA VAL A 189 5.13 -23.31 10.01
C VAL A 189 5.95 -23.72 8.79
N ALA A 190 5.45 -24.64 7.95
CA ALA A 190 6.16 -25.08 6.75
C ALA A 190 6.41 -23.92 5.76
N CYS A 191 5.38 -23.09 5.51
CA CYS A 191 5.48 -21.94 4.61
C CYS A 191 6.39 -20.84 5.13
N GLY A 192 6.43 -20.59 6.45
CA GLY A 192 7.34 -19.62 7.04
C GLY A 192 8.79 -20.09 7.08
N HIS A 193 9.02 -21.39 7.27
CA HIS A 193 10.35 -21.93 7.52
C HIS A 193 11.14 -22.30 6.25
N THR A 194 10.54 -22.36 5.06
CA THR A 194 11.29 -22.62 3.81
C THR A 194 12.39 -21.59 3.51
N MET A 195 12.25 -20.34 3.96
CA MET A 195 13.31 -19.32 3.79
C MET A 195 14.13 -19.09 5.06
N GLY A 196 13.82 -19.82 6.14
CA GLY A 196 14.28 -19.52 7.49
C GLY A 196 15.56 -20.23 7.90
N GLY A 197 16.08 -19.83 9.06
CA GLY A 197 17.21 -20.47 9.69
C GLY A 197 17.48 -19.93 11.09
N VAL A 198 18.38 -20.60 11.81
CA VAL A 198 18.83 -20.23 13.15
C VAL A 198 20.20 -19.56 13.06
N ARG A 199 20.36 -18.45 13.76
CA ARG A 199 21.59 -17.65 13.76
C ARG A 199 22.33 -17.80 15.09
N SER A 200 23.65 -17.98 15.03
CA SER A 200 24.51 -18.16 16.21
C SER A 200 24.54 -16.96 17.15
N ALA A 201 24.29 -15.76 16.64
CA ALA A 201 24.22 -14.54 17.45
C ALA A 201 23.02 -14.52 18.39
N ASP A 202 21.92 -15.18 18.00
CA ASP A 202 20.71 -15.23 18.82
C ASP A 202 20.64 -16.55 19.62
N PHE A 203 21.04 -17.68 19.00
CA PHE A 203 20.97 -19.01 19.61
C PHE A 203 22.32 -19.73 19.56
N PRO A 204 23.35 -19.26 20.30
CA PRO A 204 24.69 -19.87 20.30
C PRO A 204 24.71 -21.32 20.79
N GLN A 205 23.70 -21.72 21.58
CA GLN A 205 23.50 -23.08 22.06
C GLN A 205 22.98 -24.04 20.97
N LEU A 206 22.35 -23.51 19.92
CA LEU A 206 21.89 -24.30 18.77
C LEU A 206 22.88 -24.25 17.62
N VAL A 207 23.47 -23.08 17.39
CA VAL A 207 24.44 -22.85 16.33
C VAL A 207 25.68 -22.22 16.93
N ALA A 208 26.77 -22.99 17.01
CA ALA A 208 28.03 -22.47 17.51
C ALA A 208 28.54 -21.31 16.61
N PRO A 209 28.99 -20.18 17.19
CA PRO A 209 29.62 -19.12 16.43
C PRO A 209 30.98 -19.58 15.86
N ASP A 210 31.37 -19.04 14.71
CA ASP A 210 32.72 -19.22 14.18
C ASP A 210 33.63 -18.10 14.73
N PRO A 211 34.64 -18.43 15.57
CA PRO A 211 35.52 -17.42 16.16
C PRO A 211 36.40 -16.70 15.11
N ASN A 212 36.48 -17.18 13.87
CA ASN A 212 37.25 -16.56 12.80
C ASN A 212 36.40 -15.71 11.85
N SER A 213 35.09 -15.63 12.07
CA SER A 213 34.16 -14.85 11.25
C SER A 213 33.63 -13.65 12.03
N ILE A 214 33.58 -12.49 11.37
CA ILE A 214 32.84 -11.31 11.89
C ILE A 214 31.33 -11.44 11.70
N TYR A 215 30.90 -12.35 10.81
CA TYR A 215 29.50 -12.65 10.55
C TYR A 215 29.02 -13.81 11.42
N PRO A 216 27.77 -13.76 11.90
CA PRO A 216 27.19 -14.89 12.60
C PRO A 216 27.01 -16.08 11.67
N VAL A 217 27.14 -17.29 12.22
CA VAL A 217 26.86 -18.52 11.50
C VAL A 217 25.34 -18.71 11.42
N ILE A 218 24.83 -19.06 10.25
CA ILE A 218 23.41 -19.35 10.03
C ILE A 218 23.28 -20.81 9.61
N LYS A 219 22.37 -21.52 10.28
CA LYS A 219 21.93 -22.87 9.90
C LYS A 219 20.51 -22.79 9.40
N ASN A 220 20.38 -22.91 8.09
CA ASN A 220 19.14 -22.88 7.36
C ASN A 220 18.25 -24.09 7.67
N PHE A 221 16.94 -23.92 7.54
CA PHE A 221 15.98 -25.01 7.74
C PHE A 221 15.90 -25.99 6.57
N ASP A 222 16.25 -25.55 5.36
CA ASP A 222 16.40 -26.41 4.18
C ASP A 222 17.63 -26.03 3.35
N THR A 223 17.86 -26.74 2.25
CA THR A 223 19.02 -26.51 1.36
C THR A 223 18.83 -25.37 0.35
N THR A 224 17.65 -24.76 0.26
CA THR A 224 17.26 -23.82 -0.81
C THR A 224 16.70 -22.48 -0.32
N THR A 225 17.08 -22.01 0.88
CA THR A 225 16.54 -20.78 1.53
C THR A 225 16.55 -19.46 0.75
N GLU A 226 17.19 -19.37 -0.41
CA GLU A 226 17.06 -18.24 -1.35
C GLU A 226 15.90 -18.45 -2.36
N LYS A 227 15.05 -19.42 -2.08
CA LYS A 227 13.87 -19.79 -2.85
C LYS A 227 12.73 -20.08 -1.88
N PHE A 228 11.54 -19.67 -2.26
CA PHE A 228 10.30 -20.10 -1.62
C PHE A 228 9.83 -21.36 -2.34
N ASP A 229 10.25 -22.53 -1.86
CA ASP A 229 9.93 -23.83 -2.44
C ASP A 229 9.57 -24.85 -1.35
N ASN A 230 9.38 -26.11 -1.72
CA ASN A 230 8.95 -27.14 -0.78
C ASN A 230 10.09 -28.00 -0.22
N ALA A 231 11.34 -27.52 -0.24
CA ALA A 231 12.49 -28.26 0.28
C ALA A 231 12.35 -28.59 1.77
N VAL A 232 11.92 -27.63 2.60
CA VAL A 232 11.62 -27.87 4.04
C VAL A 232 10.67 -29.05 4.27
N VAL A 233 9.72 -29.27 3.35
CA VAL A 233 8.77 -30.39 3.39
C VAL A 233 9.41 -31.68 2.91
N THR A 234 10.03 -31.65 1.72
CA THR A 234 10.54 -32.86 1.06
C THR A 234 11.74 -33.45 1.79
N GLU A 235 12.64 -32.61 2.31
CA GLU A 235 13.78 -33.01 3.13
C GLU A 235 13.36 -33.55 4.50
N TYR A 236 12.29 -33.00 5.09
CA TYR A 236 11.70 -33.56 6.30
C TYR A 236 11.17 -34.98 6.05
N LEU A 237 10.39 -35.16 4.98
CA LEU A 237 9.73 -36.43 4.68
C LEU A 237 10.69 -37.55 4.27
N ASN A 238 11.82 -37.21 3.64
CA ASN A 238 12.83 -38.18 3.21
C ASN A 238 13.93 -38.42 4.27
N GLY A 239 13.92 -37.65 5.37
CA GLY A 239 14.87 -37.76 6.48
C GLY A 239 16.23 -37.08 6.25
N SER A 240 16.39 -36.26 5.20
CA SER A 240 17.62 -35.54 4.90
C SER A 240 17.70 -34.13 5.51
N THR A 241 16.62 -33.65 6.14
CA THR A 241 16.53 -32.28 6.67
C THR A 241 17.66 -31.94 7.64
N GLN A 242 18.15 -30.70 7.52
CA GLN A 242 19.10 -30.09 8.46
C GLN A 242 18.41 -29.10 9.41
N ASN A 243 17.08 -29.05 9.38
CA ASN A 243 16.29 -28.16 10.21
C ASN A 243 16.57 -28.42 11.69
N LEU A 244 17.19 -27.46 12.36
CA LEU A 244 17.52 -27.55 13.79
C LEU A 244 16.31 -27.56 14.71
N LEU A 245 15.10 -27.29 14.20
CA LEU A 245 13.83 -27.49 14.90
C LEU A 245 13.22 -28.88 14.62
N VAL A 246 13.94 -29.74 13.92
CA VAL A 246 13.58 -31.16 13.68
C VAL A 246 14.62 -32.12 14.25
N VAL A 247 15.91 -31.83 14.04
CA VAL A 247 17.01 -32.75 14.34
C VAL A 247 17.97 -32.22 15.42
N SER A 248 17.45 -31.44 16.38
CA SER A 248 18.30 -30.85 17.42
C SER A 248 18.88 -31.91 18.34
N ALA A 249 20.09 -31.65 18.84
CA ALA A 249 20.63 -32.42 19.97
C ALA A 249 19.80 -32.19 21.25
N ASN A 250 19.17 -31.02 21.40
CA ASN A 250 18.24 -30.72 22.48
C ASN A 250 16.80 -30.88 21.96
N GLN A 251 16.21 -32.04 22.21
CA GLN A 251 14.86 -32.39 21.71
C GLN A 251 13.76 -31.43 22.16
N THR A 252 13.97 -30.67 23.25
CA THR A 252 13.04 -29.62 23.67
C THR A 252 12.85 -28.56 22.58
N MET A 253 13.87 -28.32 21.74
CA MET A 253 13.84 -27.33 20.66
C MET A 253 13.25 -27.86 19.34
N ASP A 254 12.89 -29.15 19.27
CA ASP A 254 12.35 -29.80 18.07
C ASP A 254 10.87 -29.42 17.78
N SER A 255 10.57 -28.12 17.72
CA SER A 255 9.20 -27.60 17.55
C SER A 255 8.60 -27.99 16.20
N ASP A 256 9.33 -27.85 15.11
CA ASP A 256 8.87 -28.25 13.78
C ASP A 256 8.57 -29.74 13.72
N LEU A 257 9.40 -30.60 14.33
CA LEU A 257 9.11 -32.04 14.42
C LEU A 257 7.77 -32.29 15.12
N ARG A 258 7.54 -31.65 16.27
CA ARG A 258 6.29 -31.78 17.04
C ARG A 258 5.09 -31.29 16.25
N VAL A 259 5.22 -30.16 15.56
CA VAL A 259 4.15 -29.58 14.73
C VAL A 259 3.85 -30.49 13.55
N PHE A 260 4.86 -30.88 12.76
CA PHE A 260 4.67 -31.70 11.55
C PHE A 260 4.08 -33.08 11.85
N GLN A 261 4.44 -33.69 12.99
CA GLN A 261 3.91 -34.99 13.41
C GLN A 261 2.55 -34.92 14.11
N SER A 262 2.05 -33.72 14.41
CA SER A 262 0.87 -33.55 15.26
C SER A 262 -0.42 -34.15 14.66
N ASP A 263 -0.46 -34.33 13.33
CA ASP A 263 -1.56 -34.97 12.60
C ASP A 263 -1.16 -36.30 11.91
N ASN A 264 -0.14 -36.97 12.44
CA ASN A 264 0.51 -38.15 11.84
C ASN A 264 1.16 -37.88 10.47
N ASN A 265 1.72 -36.68 10.28
CA ASN A 265 2.33 -36.20 9.04
C ASN A 265 1.35 -36.11 7.86
N SER A 266 0.04 -36.07 8.09
CA SER A 266 -0.95 -36.05 7.00
C SER A 266 -0.84 -34.76 6.18
N THR A 267 -0.86 -33.61 6.85
CA THR A 267 -0.81 -32.29 6.20
C THR A 267 0.54 -32.05 5.54
N ILE A 268 1.64 -32.31 6.25
CA ILE A 268 2.99 -32.07 5.69
C ILE A 268 3.26 -32.96 4.47
N ARG A 269 2.74 -34.21 4.44
CA ARG A 269 2.80 -35.08 3.25
C ARG A 269 2.01 -34.51 2.08
N SER A 270 0.85 -33.89 2.31
CA SER A 270 0.07 -33.29 1.21
C SER A 270 0.78 -32.12 0.55
N MET A 271 1.73 -31.48 1.23
CA MET A 271 2.52 -30.35 0.72
C MET A 271 3.82 -30.78 0.00
N ALA A 272 4.03 -32.09 -0.23
CA ALA A 272 5.23 -32.60 -0.89
C ALA A 272 5.28 -32.30 -2.40
N ASP A 273 4.16 -31.92 -3.02
CA ASP A 273 4.12 -31.37 -4.37
C ASP A 273 4.31 -29.85 -4.33
N ASN A 274 5.18 -29.30 -5.17
CA ASN A 274 5.49 -27.87 -5.12
C ASN A 274 4.29 -27.00 -5.53
N THR A 275 3.45 -27.42 -6.48
CA THR A 275 2.26 -26.65 -6.84
C THR A 275 1.25 -26.61 -5.69
N VAL A 276 1.06 -27.72 -4.98
CA VAL A 276 0.23 -27.75 -3.77
C VAL A 276 0.85 -26.88 -2.67
N PHE A 277 2.15 -26.97 -2.43
CA PHE A 277 2.86 -26.13 -1.46
C PHE A 277 2.63 -24.63 -1.75
N GLN A 278 2.85 -24.19 -2.98
CA GLN A 278 2.65 -22.78 -3.38
C GLN A 278 1.20 -22.33 -3.17
N SER A 279 0.22 -23.16 -3.54
CA SER A 279 -1.21 -22.84 -3.36
C SER A 279 -1.61 -22.78 -1.89
N GLU A 280 -1.15 -23.73 -1.07
CA GLU A 280 -1.44 -23.77 0.36
C GLU A 280 -0.76 -22.61 1.09
N CYS A 281 0.49 -22.29 0.73
CA CYS A 281 1.20 -21.14 1.26
C CYS A 281 0.57 -19.81 0.87
N GLN A 282 0.08 -19.67 -0.36
CA GLN A 282 -0.69 -18.49 -0.76
C GLN A 282 -1.90 -18.32 0.16
N SER A 283 -2.69 -19.39 0.35
CA SER A 283 -3.90 -19.33 1.17
C SER A 283 -3.61 -18.98 2.62
N ILE A 284 -2.69 -19.72 3.27
CA ILE A 284 -2.46 -19.57 4.71
C ILE A 284 -1.72 -18.27 5.05
N LEU A 285 -0.77 -17.83 4.23
CA LEU A 285 -0.05 -16.57 4.46
C LEU A 285 -0.92 -15.35 4.13
N THR A 286 -1.85 -15.44 3.18
CA THR A 286 -2.87 -14.39 2.98
C THR A 286 -3.74 -14.26 4.22
N ARG A 287 -4.19 -15.40 4.78
CA ARG A 287 -4.95 -15.39 6.04
C ARG A 287 -4.13 -14.83 7.21
N MET A 288 -2.83 -15.08 7.26
CA MET A 288 -1.91 -14.49 8.23
C MET A 288 -1.90 -12.97 8.16
N ILE A 289 -1.64 -12.39 6.99
CA ILE A 289 -1.60 -10.93 6.87
C ILE A 289 -2.97 -10.27 7.08
N ASP A 290 -4.07 -10.99 6.85
CA ASP A 290 -5.44 -10.50 7.05
C ASP A 290 -6.00 -10.74 8.46
N THR A 291 -5.25 -11.38 9.36
CA THR A 291 -5.65 -11.56 10.76
C THR A 291 -5.43 -10.25 11.52
N VAL A 292 -6.50 -9.54 11.82
CA VAL A 292 -6.52 -8.20 12.43
C VAL A 292 -7.49 -8.16 13.63
N PRO A 293 -7.42 -7.13 14.49
CA PRO A 293 -8.40 -6.97 15.56
C PRO A 293 -9.84 -6.94 15.01
N ALA A 294 -10.79 -7.51 15.75
CA ALA A 294 -12.18 -7.66 15.30
C ALA A 294 -12.91 -6.32 15.02
N SER A 295 -12.39 -5.21 15.55
CA SER A 295 -12.89 -3.86 15.29
C SER A 295 -12.41 -3.28 13.95
N VAL A 296 -11.46 -3.92 13.28
CA VAL A 296 -10.87 -3.46 12.02
C VAL A 296 -11.57 -4.16 10.86
N THR A 297 -11.98 -3.38 9.86
CA THR A 297 -12.47 -3.90 8.58
C THR A 297 -11.47 -3.52 7.50
N LEU A 298 -10.86 -4.52 6.87
CA LEU A 298 -9.96 -4.31 5.76
C LEU A 298 -10.73 -3.89 4.50
N THR A 299 -10.04 -3.22 3.59
CA THR A 299 -10.59 -2.85 2.27
C THR A 299 -10.88 -4.10 1.43
N ASP A 300 -11.56 -3.90 0.29
CA ASP A 300 -11.43 -4.84 -0.83
C ASP A 300 -9.96 -4.99 -1.25
N GLU A 301 -9.65 -6.04 -2.02
CA GLU A 301 -8.30 -6.29 -2.53
C GLU A 301 -7.77 -5.08 -3.32
N ILE A 302 -6.56 -4.65 -2.99
CA ILE A 302 -5.82 -3.65 -3.75
C ILE A 302 -5.28 -4.33 -5.00
N THR A 303 -5.83 -3.97 -6.15
CA THR A 303 -5.45 -4.50 -7.46
C THR A 303 -4.65 -3.49 -8.27
N LEU A 304 -3.75 -4.00 -9.11
CA LEU A 304 -2.91 -3.21 -10.01
C LEU A 304 -3.76 -2.37 -10.96
N LEU A 305 -3.58 -1.04 -10.94
CA LEU A 305 -4.27 -0.15 -11.87
C LEU A 305 -3.51 -0.11 -13.21
N PRO A 306 -4.12 -0.53 -14.35
CA PRO A 306 -3.44 -0.50 -15.65
C PRO A 306 -3.03 0.92 -16.09
N ALA A 307 -3.80 1.91 -15.65
CA ALA A 307 -3.53 3.33 -15.81
C ALA A 307 -3.79 4.07 -14.50
N LYS A 308 -2.88 4.97 -14.10
CA LYS A 308 -2.97 5.68 -12.82
C LYS A 308 -2.52 7.13 -12.95
N VAL A 309 -3.22 8.02 -12.27
CA VAL A 309 -2.86 9.44 -12.13
C VAL A 309 -2.20 9.64 -10.77
N THR A 310 -1.02 10.24 -10.75
CA THR A 310 -0.29 10.58 -9.52
C THR A 310 0.16 12.04 -9.53
N TYR A 311 0.45 12.60 -8.35
CA TYR A 311 0.97 13.97 -8.15
C TYR A 311 0.18 15.09 -8.81
N ALA A 312 -1.16 15.01 -8.86
CA ALA A 312 -1.98 16.10 -9.39
C ALA A 312 -1.93 17.30 -8.43
N GLN A 313 -1.09 18.29 -8.71
CA GLN A 313 -0.84 19.42 -7.81
C GLN A 313 -0.79 20.74 -8.57
N LEU A 314 -1.57 21.72 -8.11
CA LEU A 314 -1.37 23.13 -8.41
C LEU A 314 -0.38 23.74 -7.43
N THR A 315 0.63 24.44 -7.95
CA THR A 315 1.64 25.09 -7.10
C THR A 315 2.36 26.22 -7.85
N PHE A 316 3.30 26.87 -7.16
CA PHE A 316 4.22 27.85 -7.74
C PHE A 316 5.64 27.30 -7.79
N GLU A 317 6.26 27.37 -8.96
CA GLU A 317 7.68 27.05 -9.14
C GLU A 317 8.35 28.16 -9.93
N LYS A 318 9.46 28.71 -9.41
CA LYS A 318 10.24 29.79 -10.07
C LYS A 318 9.37 30.93 -10.61
N ASN A 319 8.43 31.40 -9.79
CA ASN A 319 7.46 32.46 -10.11
C ASN A 319 6.49 32.15 -11.25
N GLN A 320 6.23 30.87 -11.53
CA GLN A 320 5.20 30.44 -12.48
C GLN A 320 4.13 29.64 -11.76
N PHE A 321 2.86 29.94 -12.06
CA PHE A 321 1.75 29.11 -11.64
C PHE A 321 1.65 27.90 -12.54
N ILE A 322 1.77 26.71 -11.96
CA ILE A 322 1.87 25.47 -12.72
C ILE A 322 0.93 24.41 -12.17
N PHE A 323 0.58 23.48 -13.05
CA PHE A 323 -0.01 22.19 -12.68
C PHE A 323 0.97 21.08 -13.01
N LYS A 324 1.22 20.20 -12.03
CA LYS A 324 2.02 18.99 -12.19
C LYS A 324 1.11 17.78 -12.07
N THR A 325 1.41 16.74 -12.84
CA THR A 325 0.83 15.40 -12.68
C THR A 325 1.69 14.38 -13.41
N ASN A 326 1.63 13.12 -12.99
CA ASN A 326 2.17 11.99 -13.71
C ASN A 326 1.04 11.03 -14.11
N PHE A 327 1.14 10.49 -15.32
CA PHE A 327 0.25 9.44 -15.80
C PHE A 327 1.05 8.17 -16.04
N ARG A 328 0.77 7.15 -15.24
CA ARG A 328 1.43 5.84 -15.26
C ARG A 328 0.62 4.87 -16.11
N LEU A 329 1.26 4.15 -17.02
CA LEU A 329 0.69 3.03 -17.78
C LEU A 329 1.48 1.75 -17.53
N THR A 330 0.81 0.62 -17.39
CA THR A 330 1.45 -0.71 -17.41
C THR A 330 2.00 -1.04 -18.80
N GLN A 331 3.14 -1.69 -18.83
CA GLN A 331 3.78 -2.20 -20.04
C GLN A 331 4.27 -3.62 -19.78
N ALA A 332 3.94 -4.57 -20.66
CA ALA A 332 4.38 -5.95 -20.49
C ALA A 332 5.90 -6.07 -20.69
N ILE A 333 6.57 -6.83 -19.83
CA ILE A 333 8.04 -7.03 -19.84
C ILE A 333 8.50 -7.70 -21.14
N ASN A 334 7.66 -8.56 -21.72
CA ASN A 334 7.96 -9.28 -22.96
C ASN A 334 7.54 -8.50 -24.23
N ALA A 335 7.08 -7.25 -24.10
CA ALA A 335 6.66 -6.43 -25.21
C ALA A 335 7.44 -5.11 -25.24
N THR A 336 7.82 -4.68 -26.45
CA THR A 336 8.46 -3.38 -26.66
C THR A 336 7.43 -2.27 -26.50
N ALA A 337 7.72 -1.28 -25.65
CA ALA A 337 6.89 -0.09 -25.55
C ALA A 337 6.81 0.65 -26.89
N ASN A 338 5.60 1.04 -27.29
CA ASN A 338 5.42 1.78 -28.53
C ASN A 338 6.14 3.14 -28.47
N ALA A 339 7.10 3.33 -29.37
CA ALA A 339 7.90 4.55 -29.46
C ALA A 339 7.12 5.73 -30.05
N ASN A 340 6.09 5.45 -30.86
CA ASN A 340 5.26 6.46 -31.51
C ASN A 340 4.05 6.89 -30.67
N ARG A 341 3.81 6.23 -29.53
CA ARG A 341 2.67 6.53 -28.65
C ARG A 341 2.73 7.98 -28.16
N ASN A 342 1.66 8.72 -28.43
CA ASN A 342 1.41 10.03 -27.83
C ASN A 342 0.43 9.91 -26.68
N VAL A 343 0.84 10.41 -25.52
CA VAL A 343 -0.03 10.61 -24.36
C VAL A 343 -0.27 12.11 -24.22
N THR A 344 -1.51 12.54 -24.34
CA THR A 344 -1.86 13.97 -24.30
C THR A 344 -2.72 14.25 -23.08
N LEU A 345 -2.33 15.23 -22.29
CA LEU A 345 -3.13 15.79 -21.19
C LEU A 345 -4.08 16.83 -21.75
N PHE A 346 -5.34 16.79 -21.33
CA PHE A 346 -6.37 17.77 -21.65
C PHE A 346 -6.96 18.33 -20.36
N TRP A 347 -7.36 19.60 -20.36
CA TRP A 347 -8.04 20.19 -19.20
C TRP A 347 -9.06 21.27 -19.55
N CYS A 348 -9.93 21.52 -18.58
CA CYS A 348 -10.88 22.63 -18.59
C CYS A 348 -10.49 23.71 -17.60
N ASP A 349 -10.70 24.96 -18.04
CA ASP A 349 -10.58 26.13 -17.18
C ASP A 349 -11.62 26.07 -16.04
N ARG A 350 -11.26 26.59 -14.87
CA ARG A 350 -12.18 26.71 -13.72
C ARG A 350 -13.02 27.97 -13.78
N TYR A 351 -12.47 29.06 -14.28
CA TYR A 351 -13.11 30.37 -14.32
C TYR A 351 -13.05 30.99 -15.71
N GLY A 352 -13.84 32.05 -15.90
CA GLY A 352 -13.92 32.82 -17.14
C GLY A 352 -14.82 32.16 -18.19
N ASP A 353 -14.88 32.77 -19.37
CA ASP A 353 -15.81 32.39 -20.45
C ASP A 353 -15.62 30.95 -20.94
N ASN A 354 -14.43 30.37 -20.73
CA ASN A 354 -14.12 28.99 -21.11
C ASN A 354 -14.25 27.97 -19.95
N GLN A 355 -14.87 28.37 -18.84
CA GLN A 355 -15.11 27.49 -17.70
C GLN A 355 -15.71 26.15 -18.16
N ASN A 356 -15.21 25.05 -17.59
CA ASN A 356 -15.68 23.69 -17.88
C ASN A 356 -15.58 23.30 -19.37
N CYS A 357 -14.61 23.86 -20.11
CA CYS A 357 -14.42 23.65 -21.54
C CYS A 357 -15.64 24.09 -22.39
N ALA A 358 -16.29 25.20 -22.02
CA ALA A 358 -17.47 25.68 -22.74
C ALA A 358 -17.21 25.96 -24.24
N HIS A 359 -16.01 26.40 -24.59
CA HIS A 359 -15.66 26.81 -25.96
C HIS A 359 -14.36 26.21 -26.49
N LYS A 360 -13.40 25.99 -25.60
CA LYS A 360 -12.05 25.56 -25.92
C LYS A 360 -11.55 24.54 -24.90
N THR A 361 -10.70 23.64 -25.38
CA THR A 361 -10.00 22.67 -24.55
C THR A 361 -8.51 22.90 -24.72
N SER A 362 -7.81 22.99 -23.60
CA SER A 362 -6.37 23.14 -23.59
C SER A 362 -5.70 21.78 -23.44
N THR A 363 -4.53 21.63 -24.07
CA THR A 363 -3.80 20.37 -24.18
C THR A 363 -2.30 20.56 -24.02
N ALA A 364 -1.62 19.50 -23.60
CA ALA A 364 -0.17 19.44 -23.49
C ALA A 364 0.36 18.01 -23.69
N LEU A 365 1.58 17.90 -24.22
CA LEU A 365 2.35 16.67 -24.22
C LEU A 365 3.21 16.58 -22.95
N PRO A 366 3.63 15.37 -22.54
CA PRO A 366 4.49 15.17 -21.39
C PRO A 366 5.84 15.87 -21.60
N VAL A 367 6.38 16.45 -20.52
CA VAL A 367 7.72 17.05 -20.52
C VAL A 367 8.81 15.98 -20.43
N ASN A 368 8.48 14.80 -19.90
CA ASN A 368 9.37 13.66 -19.82
C ASN A 368 8.60 12.33 -19.80
N LYS A 369 9.21 11.29 -20.38
CA LYS A 369 8.75 9.89 -20.33
C LYS A 369 9.83 9.05 -19.66
N VAL A 370 9.49 8.35 -18.58
CA VAL A 370 10.41 7.47 -17.85
C VAL A 370 9.86 6.05 -17.89
N ALA A 371 10.71 5.09 -18.24
CA ALA A 371 10.41 3.68 -18.05
C ALA A 371 11.03 3.24 -16.72
N ASP A 372 10.23 2.63 -15.85
CA ASP A 372 10.74 2.02 -14.63
C ASP A 372 11.49 0.72 -14.94
N ASP A 373 12.44 0.38 -14.09
CA ASP A 373 13.09 -0.93 -14.13
C ASP A 373 12.06 -2.04 -13.82
N PRO A 374 11.99 -3.12 -14.60
CA PRO A 374 11.05 -4.21 -14.34
C PRO A 374 11.20 -4.90 -12.97
N GLY A 375 12.37 -4.80 -12.33
CA GLY A 375 12.66 -5.31 -10.98
C GLY A 375 12.36 -4.31 -9.86
N VAL A 376 11.63 -3.22 -10.13
CA VAL A 376 11.27 -2.24 -9.08
C VAL A 376 10.41 -2.86 -7.97
N SER A 377 9.49 -3.76 -8.30
CA SER A 377 8.68 -4.53 -7.34
C SER A 377 8.67 -6.00 -7.74
N PRO A 378 8.91 -6.95 -6.80
CA PRO A 378 8.80 -8.38 -7.10
C PRO A 378 7.40 -8.74 -7.58
N VAL A 379 6.36 -8.10 -7.02
CA VAL A 379 4.95 -8.38 -7.34
C VAL A 379 4.66 -8.04 -8.79
N THR A 380 5.02 -6.82 -9.22
CA THR A 380 4.79 -6.36 -10.59
C THR A 380 5.64 -7.13 -11.60
N GLN A 381 6.87 -7.48 -11.21
CA GLN A 381 7.73 -8.33 -12.02
C GLN A 381 7.09 -9.71 -12.25
N THR A 382 6.56 -10.33 -11.19
CA THR A 382 5.86 -11.63 -11.27
C THR A 382 4.61 -11.56 -12.13
N LEU A 383 3.89 -10.43 -12.09
CA LEU A 383 2.75 -10.18 -12.99
C LEU A 383 3.16 -9.94 -14.46
N GLY A 384 4.46 -9.81 -14.75
CA GLY A 384 4.96 -9.65 -16.11
C GLY A 384 4.87 -8.21 -16.63
N TYR A 385 4.79 -7.21 -15.74
CA TYR A 385 4.67 -5.80 -16.10
C TYR A 385 5.81 -4.94 -15.57
N TYR A 386 5.98 -3.77 -16.17
CA TYR A 386 6.69 -2.61 -15.63
C TYR A 386 5.89 -1.34 -15.97
N PHE A 387 6.37 -0.16 -15.56
CA PHE A 387 5.62 1.07 -15.74
C PHE A 387 6.28 2.06 -16.70
N LEU A 388 5.45 2.71 -17.50
CA LEU A 388 5.79 3.90 -18.27
C LEU A 388 5.13 5.11 -17.60
N ASN A 389 5.95 6.05 -17.15
CA ASN A 389 5.54 7.27 -16.47
C ASN A 389 5.64 8.47 -17.42
N TYR A 390 4.51 9.12 -17.66
CA TYR A 390 4.38 10.32 -18.49
C TYR A 390 4.20 11.52 -17.58
N ASN A 391 5.27 12.33 -17.45
CA ASN A 391 5.31 13.45 -16.52
C ASN A 391 4.85 14.72 -17.22
N PHE A 392 3.93 15.44 -16.59
CA PHE A 392 3.40 16.71 -17.07
C PHE A 392 3.73 17.81 -16.08
N VAL A 393 4.29 18.89 -16.60
CA VAL A 393 4.48 20.16 -15.90
C VAL A 393 3.99 21.23 -16.85
N ILE A 394 2.85 21.84 -16.56
CA ILE A 394 2.19 22.78 -17.48
C ILE A 394 2.00 24.15 -16.82
N PRO A 395 2.25 25.25 -17.55
CA PRO A 395 1.89 26.58 -17.08
C PRO A 395 0.36 26.73 -17.09
N ILE A 396 -0.19 27.24 -16.00
CA ILE A 396 -1.61 27.54 -15.86
C ILE A 396 -1.79 29.05 -15.77
N ASN A 397 -2.79 29.58 -16.49
CA ASN A 397 -3.19 30.97 -16.32
C ASN A 397 -3.94 31.11 -14.99
N THR A 398 -3.47 31.94 -14.07
CA THR A 398 -4.09 32.09 -12.74
C THR A 398 -5.50 32.65 -12.79
N ASN A 399 -5.82 33.46 -13.82
CA ASN A 399 -7.16 34.05 -13.96
C ASN A 399 -8.23 32.98 -14.26
N THR A 400 -7.89 31.94 -15.04
CA THR A 400 -8.83 30.88 -15.43
C THR A 400 -8.66 29.60 -14.61
N SER A 401 -7.45 29.33 -14.14
CA SER A 401 -7.09 28.13 -13.36
C SER A 401 -7.52 26.81 -14.05
N ILE A 402 -7.53 25.71 -13.32
CA ILE A 402 -7.91 24.38 -13.80
C ILE A 402 -9.00 23.78 -12.89
N ALA A 403 -10.04 23.21 -13.50
CA ALA A 403 -11.13 22.54 -12.80
C ALA A 403 -11.00 21.01 -12.88
N LYS A 404 -10.72 20.50 -14.07
CA LYS A 404 -10.67 19.06 -14.33
C LYS A 404 -9.80 18.74 -15.54
N PHE A 405 -9.31 17.51 -15.60
CA PHE A 405 -8.43 17.03 -16.65
C PHE A 405 -8.66 15.56 -17.00
N TRP A 406 -8.12 15.13 -18.14
CA TRP A 406 -8.12 13.75 -18.61
C TRP A 406 -6.95 13.50 -19.55
N PHE A 407 -6.72 12.24 -19.91
CA PHE A 407 -5.66 11.85 -20.84
C PHE A 407 -6.25 11.15 -22.06
N GLU A 408 -5.62 11.35 -23.22
CA GLU A 408 -5.81 10.50 -24.39
C GLU A 408 -4.50 9.84 -24.77
N VAL A 409 -4.57 8.55 -25.09
CA VAL A 409 -3.44 7.74 -25.57
C VAL A 409 -3.72 7.35 -27.01
N ASP A 410 -2.90 7.87 -27.90
CA ASP A 410 -2.88 7.55 -29.33
C ASP A 410 -1.63 6.73 -29.62
N GLU A 411 -1.81 5.46 -30.02
CA GLU A 411 -0.72 4.57 -30.35
C GLU A 411 -0.09 4.87 -31.72
N HIS A 412 -0.71 5.71 -32.56
CA HIS A 412 -0.25 5.98 -33.93
C HIS A 412 -0.07 4.72 -34.79
N ASP A 413 -0.83 3.65 -34.50
CA ASP A 413 -0.81 2.37 -35.20
C ASP A 413 -2.13 2.06 -35.95
N GLY A 414 -3.05 3.03 -35.98
CA GLY A 414 -4.39 2.90 -36.57
C GLY A 414 -5.45 2.39 -35.60
N SER A 415 -5.09 2.03 -34.37
CA SER A 415 -6.05 1.73 -33.31
C SER A 415 -6.82 2.98 -32.86
N LYS A 416 -7.96 2.77 -32.19
CA LYS A 416 -8.77 3.86 -31.67
C LYS A 416 -8.05 4.50 -30.47
N VAL A 417 -7.97 5.83 -30.49
CA VAL A 417 -7.50 6.63 -29.34
C VAL A 417 -8.25 6.22 -28.07
N THR A 418 -7.49 5.89 -27.02
CA THR A 418 -8.03 5.50 -25.72
C THR A 418 -8.11 6.72 -24.81
N THR A 419 -9.29 6.99 -24.25
CA THR A 419 -9.52 8.10 -23.33
C THR A 419 -9.54 7.61 -21.89
N TYR A 420 -8.74 8.24 -21.03
CA TYR A 420 -8.69 7.99 -19.59
C TYR A 420 -9.24 9.22 -18.87
N ASN A 421 -10.51 9.15 -18.48
CA ASN A 421 -11.27 10.25 -17.91
C ASN A 421 -12.06 9.85 -16.67
N ASN A 422 -11.50 8.99 -15.82
CA ASN A 422 -12.09 8.60 -14.54
C ASN A 422 -13.54 8.08 -14.64
N GLY A 423 -13.80 7.14 -15.55
CA GLY A 423 -15.16 6.62 -15.77
C GLY A 423 -16.16 7.64 -16.36
N GLY A 424 -15.67 8.74 -16.94
CA GLY A 424 -16.47 9.80 -17.55
C GLY A 424 -16.61 11.06 -16.70
N SER A 425 -16.26 11.03 -15.41
CA SER A 425 -16.33 12.22 -14.55
C SER A 425 -15.17 13.20 -14.78
N ASN A 426 -14.09 12.75 -15.41
CA ASN A 426 -12.76 13.37 -15.43
C ASN A 426 -12.09 13.39 -14.05
N TYR A 427 -10.80 13.71 -14.03
CA TYR A 427 -10.03 13.93 -12.81
C TYR A 427 -10.25 15.37 -12.36
N VAL A 428 -10.87 15.57 -11.19
CA VAL A 428 -11.23 16.89 -10.66
C VAL A 428 -10.11 17.45 -9.79
N ILE A 429 -9.81 18.74 -9.94
CA ILE A 429 -9.08 19.50 -8.93
C ILE A 429 -10.14 20.10 -8.03
N ASP A 430 -10.10 19.87 -6.72
CA ASP A 430 -11.21 20.29 -5.86
C ASP A 430 -11.25 21.81 -5.69
N GLN A 431 -10.08 22.42 -5.48
CA GLN A 431 -9.96 23.84 -5.19
C GLN A 431 -8.61 24.40 -5.67
N ASP A 432 -8.55 25.73 -5.75
CA ASP A 432 -7.35 26.51 -6.05
C ASP A 432 -7.21 27.77 -5.16
N GLN A 433 -7.86 27.76 -4.00
CA GLN A 433 -7.86 28.87 -3.04
C GLN A 433 -6.69 28.79 -2.06
N VAL A 434 -6.23 27.60 -1.69
CA VAL A 434 -5.08 27.39 -0.80
C VAL A 434 -4.17 26.30 -1.35
N LEU A 435 -2.88 26.61 -1.47
CA LEU A 435 -1.90 25.76 -2.15
C LEU A 435 -0.60 25.70 -1.35
N PHE A 436 -0.06 24.51 -1.17
CA PHE A 436 1.29 24.31 -0.69
C PHE A 436 2.31 24.67 -1.79
N VAL A 437 3.42 25.30 -1.39
CA VAL A 437 4.48 25.73 -2.30
C VAL A 437 5.80 25.05 -1.92
N PRO A 438 6.04 23.80 -2.38
CA PRO A 438 7.21 23.03 -1.97
C PRO A 438 8.53 23.70 -2.30
N MET A 439 8.70 24.23 -3.52
CA MET A 439 9.97 24.85 -3.97
C MET A 439 10.31 26.17 -3.27
N SER A 440 9.37 26.75 -2.53
CA SER A 440 9.62 27.92 -1.66
C SER A 440 9.72 27.53 -0.19
N SER A 441 9.42 26.28 0.14
CA SER A 441 9.55 25.73 1.47
C SER A 441 10.93 25.07 1.63
N HIS A 442 11.40 24.94 2.87
CA HIS A 442 12.71 24.39 3.18
C HIS A 442 12.63 23.51 4.44
N MET A 443 13.50 22.51 4.51
CA MET A 443 13.70 21.71 5.71
C MET A 443 15.20 21.58 5.98
N SER A 444 15.58 21.86 7.21
CA SER A 444 16.93 21.61 7.71
C SER A 444 16.90 20.60 8.85
N ILE A 445 18.00 19.87 9.01
CA ILE A 445 18.18 18.91 10.10
C ILE A 445 19.11 19.55 11.12
N VAL A 446 18.64 19.67 12.37
CA VAL A 446 19.35 20.36 13.47
C VAL A 446 19.70 19.37 14.57
N PRO A 447 20.96 19.25 14.99
CA PRO A 447 21.32 18.28 16.02
C PRO A 447 20.65 18.54 17.39
N ASN A 448 20.00 17.52 17.95
CA ASN A 448 19.45 17.47 19.30
C ASN A 448 20.49 16.92 20.30
N THR A 449 21.12 17.82 21.06
CA THR A 449 22.23 17.53 21.98
C THR A 449 21.81 17.04 23.37
N THR A 450 20.52 16.73 23.62
CA THR A 450 19.98 16.49 24.98
C THR A 450 19.27 15.15 25.24
N ALA A 451 19.06 14.29 24.24
CA ALA A 451 18.37 13.01 24.46
C ALA A 451 19.30 11.95 25.07
N THR A 452 19.07 11.59 26.35
CA THR A 452 19.73 10.46 27.02
C THR A 452 18.80 9.23 27.06
N GLN A 453 19.44 8.05 27.01
CA GLN A 453 18.94 6.73 26.61
C GLN A 453 17.80 6.12 27.45
N THR A 454 16.94 5.35 26.78
CA THR A 454 16.41 4.07 27.28
C THR A 454 16.05 3.22 26.04
N TYR A 455 16.50 1.95 25.99
CA TYR A 455 16.42 0.95 24.89
C TYR A 455 17.67 0.77 23.98
N THR A 456 18.01 -0.50 23.76
CA THR A 456 19.34 -1.06 23.42
C THR A 456 19.68 -1.19 21.94
N ASN A 457 18.92 -0.59 21.02
CA ASN A 457 19.07 -0.96 19.59
C ASN A 457 18.82 0.18 18.59
N ARG A 458 18.65 1.42 19.04
CA ARG A 458 18.84 2.60 18.18
C ARG A 458 19.58 3.71 18.90
N VAL A 459 20.71 4.10 18.32
CA VAL A 459 21.38 5.37 18.59
C VAL A 459 20.46 6.49 18.10
N GLY A 460 20.49 7.62 18.80
CA GLY A 460 19.71 8.78 18.42
C GLY A 460 19.84 9.12 16.94
N ASP A 461 18.77 9.59 16.33
CA ASP A 461 18.96 10.82 15.58
C ASP A 461 18.87 11.91 16.64
N GLY A 462 20.04 12.30 17.14
CA GLY A 462 20.17 13.56 17.86
C GLY A 462 19.97 14.67 16.82
N ASN A 463 18.80 14.75 16.18
CA ASN A 463 18.47 15.55 15.01
C ASN A 463 16.95 15.84 15.01
N THR A 464 16.57 17.11 14.95
CA THR A 464 15.20 17.59 14.75
C THR A 464 15.09 18.17 13.34
N ARG A 465 13.99 17.88 12.64
CA ARG A 465 13.70 18.51 11.35
C ARG A 465 12.99 19.85 11.60
N HIS A 466 13.66 20.94 11.21
CA HIS A 466 13.09 22.27 11.24
C HIS A 466 12.55 22.62 9.86
N TYR A 467 11.24 22.81 9.76
CA TYR A 467 10.53 23.16 8.54
C TYR A 467 10.25 24.65 8.50
N SER A 468 10.56 25.27 7.37
CA SER A 468 10.10 26.62 7.00
C SER A 468 9.20 26.48 5.79
N LEU A 469 7.90 26.61 5.99
CA LEU A 469 6.87 26.24 5.02
C LEU A 469 6.23 27.48 4.39
N VAL A 470 5.84 27.36 3.12
CA VAL A 470 5.19 28.43 2.36
C VAL A 470 3.87 27.92 1.78
N ILE A 471 2.82 28.72 2.00
CA ILE A 471 1.47 28.49 1.47
C ILE A 471 1.09 29.70 0.60
N ALA A 472 0.51 29.45 -0.55
CA ALA A 472 -0.12 30.47 -1.38
C ALA A 472 -1.64 30.46 -1.15
N VAL A 473 -2.23 31.63 -0.92
CA VAL A 473 -3.67 31.83 -0.82
C VAL A 473 -4.12 32.74 -1.94
N ARG A 474 -5.16 32.34 -2.67
CA ARG A 474 -5.72 33.12 -3.78
C ARG A 474 -6.32 34.41 -3.26
N ASP A 475 -6.00 35.52 -3.92
CA ASP A 475 -6.54 36.83 -3.59
C ASP A 475 -8.08 36.82 -3.71
N GLY A 476 -8.75 37.47 -2.75
CA GLY A 476 -10.21 37.41 -2.62
C GLY A 476 -10.73 36.30 -1.69
N THR A 477 -9.91 35.29 -1.35
CA THR A 477 -10.27 34.28 -0.33
C THR A 477 -10.47 34.92 1.05
N ASN A 478 -9.67 35.93 1.38
CA ASN A 478 -9.72 36.69 2.65
C ASN A 478 -9.83 35.79 3.89
N PRO A 479 -8.88 34.86 4.12
CA PRO A 479 -8.98 33.94 5.24
C PRO A 479 -8.82 34.65 6.58
N SER A 480 -9.61 34.24 7.58
CA SER A 480 -9.41 34.63 8.99
C SER A 480 -8.27 33.85 9.65
N ARG A 481 -7.92 32.68 9.12
CA ARG A 481 -6.84 31.82 9.60
C ARG A 481 -6.28 30.98 8.46
N VAL A 482 -4.95 30.87 8.40
CA VAL A 482 -4.25 29.91 7.54
C VAL A 482 -3.42 29.01 8.45
N TYR A 483 -3.61 27.70 8.37
CA TYR A 483 -2.91 26.77 9.24
C TYR A 483 -2.69 25.42 8.56
N VAL A 484 -1.80 24.62 9.12
CA VAL A 484 -1.52 23.25 8.70
C VAL A 484 -1.76 22.29 9.85
N ASP A 485 -2.44 21.18 9.56
CA ASP A 485 -2.43 20.00 10.41
C ASP A 485 -1.36 19.04 9.89
N GLY A 486 -0.26 18.91 10.63
CA GLY A 486 0.87 18.04 10.33
C GLY A 486 0.78 16.71 11.08
N THR A 487 1.06 15.61 10.39
CA THR A 487 1.10 14.25 10.92
C THR A 487 2.37 13.55 10.45
N ASP A 488 3.09 12.92 11.38
CA ASP A 488 4.22 12.04 11.10
C ASP A 488 4.11 10.78 11.96
N VAL A 489 3.98 9.63 11.31
CA VAL A 489 3.90 8.31 11.96
C VAL A 489 5.23 7.55 11.88
N ALA A 490 6.20 8.07 11.13
CA ALA A 490 7.55 7.55 10.96
C ALA A 490 8.49 8.21 11.99
N VAL A 491 8.12 8.14 13.27
CA VAL A 491 8.85 8.84 14.34
C VAL A 491 9.99 8.01 14.91
N GLN A 492 11.04 8.68 15.37
CA GLN A 492 12.18 8.03 15.99
C GLN A 492 11.75 7.20 17.21
N GLY A 493 12.00 5.89 17.17
CA GLY A 493 11.63 4.96 18.26
C GLY A 493 10.14 4.67 18.39
N PHE A 494 9.30 5.10 17.45
CA PHE A 494 7.87 4.77 17.34
C PHE A 494 6.97 5.03 18.56
N PRO A 495 7.23 5.95 19.52
CA PRO A 495 6.43 5.99 20.74
C PRO A 495 4.96 6.34 20.47
N PHE A 496 4.68 7.26 19.54
CA PHE A 496 3.33 7.72 19.16
C PHE A 496 3.42 8.59 17.89
N PRO A 497 2.32 8.81 17.13
CA PRO A 497 2.40 9.67 15.96
C PRO A 497 2.58 11.13 16.41
N VAL A 498 3.45 11.87 15.72
CA VAL A 498 3.52 13.31 15.87
C VAL A 498 2.29 13.90 15.18
N ASN A 499 1.52 14.67 15.94
CA ASN A 499 0.45 15.52 15.42
C ASN A 499 0.75 16.96 15.85
N LEU A 500 0.74 17.88 14.90
CA LEU A 500 1.01 19.28 15.16
C LEU A 500 0.06 20.16 14.36
N GLN A 501 -0.29 21.30 14.93
CA GLN A 501 -1.02 22.34 14.23
C GLN A 501 -0.15 23.60 14.18
N VAL A 502 0.08 24.12 12.98
CA VAL A 502 0.97 25.26 12.75
C VAL A 502 0.19 26.37 12.09
N ASP A 503 0.15 27.53 12.75
CA ASP A 503 -0.42 28.74 12.20
C ASP A 503 0.56 29.45 11.25
N PHE A 504 0.01 29.99 10.17
CA PHE A 504 0.76 30.72 9.16
C PHE A 504 0.35 32.17 9.15
N THR A 505 1.32 33.04 8.91
CA THR A 505 1.13 34.48 8.85
C THR A 505 1.44 35.01 7.46
N LEU A 506 0.72 36.04 7.02
CA LEU A 506 0.96 36.70 5.74
C LEU A 506 2.38 37.24 5.73
N ASN A 507 3.18 36.86 4.74
CA ASN A 507 4.57 37.27 4.62
C ASN A 507 4.72 38.31 3.50
N SER A 508 4.70 39.59 3.89
CA SER A 508 4.85 40.72 2.96
C SER A 508 6.23 40.80 2.28
N SER A 509 7.22 40.00 2.72
CA SER A 509 8.55 39.95 2.09
C SER A 509 8.54 39.10 0.82
N ILE A 510 7.55 38.22 0.65
CA ILE A 510 7.33 37.45 -0.59
C ILE A 510 6.30 38.22 -1.41
N PRO A 511 6.68 38.80 -2.57
CA PRO A 511 5.75 39.57 -3.39
C PRO A 511 4.55 38.72 -3.81
N ALA A 512 3.35 39.31 -3.76
CA ALA A 512 2.17 38.69 -4.33
C ALA A 512 2.40 38.38 -5.81
N LEU A 513 1.95 37.21 -6.25
CA LEU A 513 2.22 36.71 -7.58
C LEU A 513 0.95 36.21 -8.22
N ALA A 514 0.59 36.82 -9.35
CA ALA A 514 -0.47 36.35 -10.23
C ALA A 514 -1.82 36.11 -9.51
N GLY A 515 -2.18 36.98 -8.55
CA GLY A 515 -3.42 36.87 -7.80
C GLY A 515 -3.35 35.96 -6.58
N TYR A 516 -2.16 35.73 -6.03
CA TYR A 516 -1.95 34.99 -4.79
C TYR A 516 -1.05 35.77 -3.82
N SER A 517 -1.42 35.69 -2.54
CA SER A 517 -0.65 36.18 -1.40
C SER A 517 0.00 35.01 -0.66
N PHE A 518 1.23 35.20 -0.19
CA PHE A 518 2.02 34.11 0.40
C PHE A 518 2.09 34.21 1.92
N TYR A 519 1.93 33.07 2.58
CA TYR A 519 1.94 32.90 4.02
C TYR A 519 3.09 31.98 4.41
N THR A 520 3.72 32.25 5.55
CA THR A 520 4.82 31.44 6.07
C THR A 520 4.58 31.00 7.50
N GLY A 521 5.05 29.80 7.81
CA GLY A 521 4.98 29.17 9.14
C GLY A 521 6.16 28.23 9.33
N THR A 522 6.47 27.93 10.59
CA THR A 522 7.57 27.03 10.95
C THR A 522 7.06 25.87 11.78
N ALA A 523 7.62 24.68 11.57
CA ALA A 523 7.28 23.47 12.31
C ALA A 523 8.55 22.71 12.70
N ASP A 524 8.56 22.10 13.87
CA ASP A 524 9.61 21.16 14.26
C ASP A 524 9.01 19.75 14.35
N SER A 525 9.69 18.77 13.75
CA SER A 525 9.33 17.35 13.88
C SER A 525 10.55 16.51 14.22
N ALA A 526 10.38 15.59 15.16
CA ALA A 526 11.35 14.53 15.44
C ALA A 526 11.17 13.29 14.54
N GLY A 527 10.17 13.31 13.64
CA GLY A 527 9.91 12.21 12.71
C GLY A 527 10.68 12.30 11.39
N VAL A 528 10.50 11.27 10.57
CA VAL A 528 11.22 11.09 9.31
C VAL A 528 10.53 11.84 8.17
N GLN A 529 9.20 11.94 8.17
CA GLN A 529 8.43 12.56 7.10
C GLN A 529 7.13 13.18 7.61
N LEU A 530 7.10 14.52 7.64
CA LEU A 530 5.86 15.24 7.86
C LEU A 530 4.94 15.14 6.62
N SER A 531 3.72 14.70 6.86
CA SER A 531 2.58 14.84 5.95
C SER A 531 1.62 15.88 6.49
N MET A 532 0.92 16.61 5.64
CA MET A 532 0.23 17.84 6.03
C MET A 532 -1.11 17.99 5.31
N ASP A 533 -2.12 18.47 6.01
CA ASP A 533 -3.28 19.11 5.37
C ASP A 533 -3.15 20.62 5.54
N VAL A 534 -3.38 21.36 4.45
CA VAL A 534 -3.24 22.82 4.42
C VAL A 534 -4.61 23.46 4.38
N HIS A 535 -4.87 24.40 5.29
CA HIS A 535 -6.18 24.99 5.49
C HIS A 535 -6.16 26.52 5.35
N ALA A 536 -7.22 27.05 4.73
CA ALA A 536 -7.56 28.47 4.76
C ALA A 536 -9.03 28.62 5.20
N VAL A 537 -9.24 29.18 6.39
CA VAL A 537 -10.56 29.37 7.00
C VAL A 537 -11.12 30.72 6.61
N THR A 538 -12.34 30.74 6.08
CA THR A 538 -13.09 31.97 5.76
C THR A 538 -14.34 32.05 6.64
N SER A 539 -15.14 33.11 6.49
CA SER A 539 -16.41 33.25 7.22
C SER A 539 -17.48 32.24 6.81
N SER A 540 -17.40 31.67 5.60
CA SER A 540 -18.41 30.76 5.06
C SER A 540 -17.96 29.30 4.96
N GLN A 541 -16.66 29.04 4.79
CA GLN A 541 -16.11 27.69 4.63
C GLN A 541 -14.61 27.62 4.92
N THR A 542 -14.10 26.39 5.06
CA THR A 542 -12.66 26.09 5.09
C THR A 542 -12.24 25.45 3.78
N TYR A 543 -11.29 26.06 3.08
CA TYR A 543 -10.62 25.43 1.95
C TYR A 543 -9.50 24.55 2.48
N THR A 544 -9.40 23.34 1.94
CA THR A 544 -8.38 22.38 2.36
C THR A 544 -7.64 21.83 1.14
N GLN A 545 -6.32 21.75 1.24
CA GLN A 545 -5.50 20.92 0.38
C GLN A 545 -5.01 19.73 1.21
N THR A 546 -5.60 18.57 0.98
CA THR A 546 -5.34 17.36 1.76
C THR A 546 -4.02 16.71 1.34
N PHE A 547 -3.33 16.08 2.30
CA PHE A 547 -2.18 15.20 2.09
C PHE A 547 -1.08 15.78 1.19
N GLN A 548 -0.37 16.77 1.71
CA GLN A 548 0.86 17.32 1.16
C GLN A 548 2.06 16.69 1.86
N GLN A 549 3.07 16.30 1.09
CA GLN A 549 4.28 15.68 1.61
C GLN A 549 5.44 16.67 1.63
N THR A 550 6.33 16.54 2.61
CA THR A 550 7.46 17.48 2.79
C THR A 550 8.84 16.88 2.49
N LEU A 551 8.92 15.75 1.78
CA LEU A 551 10.21 15.14 1.41
C LEU A 551 10.91 15.92 0.30
N LEU A 552 10.14 16.34 -0.69
CA LEU A 552 10.58 17.13 -1.82
C LEU A 552 10.07 18.56 -1.61
N LEU A 553 11.00 19.46 -1.26
CA LEU A 553 10.76 20.88 -1.02
C LEU A 553 11.60 21.69 -2.03
N ASP A 554 12.49 22.56 -1.55
CA ASP A 554 13.45 23.32 -2.35
C ASP A 554 14.55 22.46 -3.01
N ASN A 555 14.72 21.21 -2.56
CA ASN A 555 15.60 20.22 -3.17
C ASN A 555 15.00 19.54 -4.42
N THR A 556 13.75 19.83 -4.78
CA THR A 556 13.10 19.24 -5.96
C THR A 556 13.80 19.70 -7.24
N PRO A 557 14.24 18.79 -8.13
CA PRO A 557 14.79 19.16 -9.43
C PRO A 557 13.77 19.97 -10.25
N TYR A 558 14.16 21.17 -10.66
CA TYR A 558 13.31 22.02 -11.47
C TYR A 558 13.15 21.43 -12.87
N VAL A 559 11.91 21.21 -13.29
CA VAL A 559 11.56 20.78 -14.65
C VAL A 559 10.85 21.94 -15.33
N LYS A 560 11.41 22.42 -16.44
CA LYS A 560 10.81 23.53 -17.20
C LYS A 560 9.40 23.11 -17.69
N PRO A 561 8.37 23.97 -17.54
CA PRO A 561 7.05 23.66 -18.05
C PRO A 561 7.03 23.45 -19.57
N GLY A 562 6.18 22.51 -20.00
CA GLY A 562 5.95 22.18 -21.40
C GLY A 562 5.11 23.22 -22.14
N THR A 563 5.01 23.05 -23.45
CA THR A 563 4.17 23.91 -24.30
C THR A 563 2.71 23.51 -24.20
N THR A 564 1.82 24.49 -24.12
CA THR A 564 0.37 24.29 -24.12
C THR A 564 -0.24 24.70 -25.44
N THR A 565 -1.27 23.99 -25.88
CA THR A 565 -2.06 24.33 -27.07
C THR A 565 -3.53 24.44 -26.68
N THR A 566 -4.24 25.44 -27.21
CA THR A 566 -5.69 25.57 -26.98
C THR A 566 -6.42 25.37 -28.28
N THR A 567 -7.36 24.43 -28.30
CA THR A 567 -8.16 24.07 -29.47
C THR A 567 -9.64 24.31 -29.21
N ALA A 568 -10.43 24.54 -30.26
CA ALA A 568 -11.89 24.63 -30.12
C ALA A 568 -12.43 23.30 -29.55
N SER A 569 -13.26 23.37 -28.52
CA SER A 569 -13.85 22.18 -27.93
C SER A 569 -14.70 21.48 -28.98
N LYS A 570 -14.49 20.17 -29.16
CA LYS A 570 -15.43 19.35 -29.94
C LYS A 570 -16.78 19.42 -29.22
N SER A 571 -17.79 20.01 -29.85
CA SER A 571 -19.14 20.03 -29.29
C SER A 571 -19.59 18.60 -29.03
N ALA A 572 -19.89 18.26 -27.78
CA ALA A 572 -20.62 17.04 -27.43
C ALA A 572 -22.10 17.21 -27.83
N ALA A 573 -22.36 17.36 -29.13
CA ALA A 573 -23.69 17.35 -29.71
C ALA A 573 -23.89 16.02 -30.44
N GLY A 574 -23.84 14.93 -29.69
CA GLY A 574 -24.33 13.63 -30.12
C GLY A 574 -25.44 13.21 -29.18
N ARG A 575 -26.69 13.64 -29.47
CA ARG A 575 -27.85 12.91 -28.94
C ARG A 575 -27.64 11.46 -29.35
N MET A 576 -27.57 10.54 -28.38
CA MET A 576 -27.72 9.12 -28.64
C MET A 576 -29.11 8.92 -29.26
N ALA A 577 -29.19 8.93 -30.59
CA ALA A 577 -30.23 8.22 -31.29
C ALA A 577 -29.82 6.74 -31.22
N VAL A 578 -30.51 5.98 -30.37
CA VAL A 578 -30.40 4.52 -30.33
C VAL A 578 -30.81 4.01 -31.72
N PRO A 579 -29.91 3.39 -32.50
CA PRO A 579 -30.34 2.68 -33.69
C PRO A 579 -30.95 1.36 -33.21
N LEU A 580 -32.25 1.20 -33.45
CA LEU A 580 -32.87 -0.12 -33.50
C LEU A 580 -32.15 -0.93 -34.59
N MET A 581 -31.26 -1.84 -34.19
CA MET A 581 -30.78 -2.91 -35.04
C MET A 581 -31.01 -4.24 -34.34
N GLY A 582 -31.71 -5.11 -35.06
CA GLY A 582 -32.21 -6.39 -34.59
C GLY A 582 -31.11 -7.32 -34.13
N ILE A 583 -31.41 -8.01 -33.03
CA ILE A 583 -30.61 -9.10 -32.52
C ILE A 583 -31.12 -10.37 -33.20
N ASP A 584 -30.31 -10.94 -34.09
CA ASP A 584 -30.47 -12.33 -34.52
C ASP A 584 -30.15 -13.23 -33.33
N LEU A 585 -31.21 -13.78 -32.73
CA LEU A 585 -31.14 -14.78 -31.67
C LEU A 585 -30.85 -16.15 -32.27
N TRP A 586 -29.66 -16.68 -31.99
CA TRP A 586 -29.40 -18.11 -32.11
C TRP A 586 -30.18 -18.86 -31.02
N ASN A 587 -31.04 -19.77 -31.46
CA ASN A 587 -31.84 -20.66 -30.63
C ASN A 587 -30.95 -21.58 -29.78
N THR A 588 -31.05 -21.45 -28.45
CA THR A 588 -30.82 -22.58 -27.54
C THR A 588 -32.09 -22.75 -26.71
N LEU A 589 -32.81 -23.83 -27.02
CA LEU A 589 -34.05 -24.25 -26.38
C LEU A 589 -33.78 -24.62 -24.92
N LEU A 590 -34.33 -23.87 -23.97
CA LEU A 590 -34.45 -24.29 -22.58
C LEU A 590 -35.93 -24.29 -22.23
N VAL A 591 -36.52 -25.49 -22.30
CA VAL A 591 -37.91 -25.75 -21.93
C VAL A 591 -38.01 -25.75 -20.41
N LEU A 592 -38.73 -24.77 -19.87
CA LEU A 592 -39.26 -24.81 -18.49
C LEU A 592 -40.78 -24.78 -18.55
N PRO A 593 -41.49 -25.66 -17.80
CA PRO A 593 -42.94 -25.73 -17.84
C PRO A 593 -43.55 -24.57 -17.05
N GLY A 594 -44.59 -23.98 -17.64
CA GLY A 594 -45.25 -22.79 -17.13
C GLY A 594 -46.14 -23.02 -15.91
N VAL A 595 -46.37 -21.92 -15.19
CA VAL A 595 -47.57 -21.69 -14.39
C VAL A 595 -48.00 -20.25 -14.65
N PHE A 596 -49.18 -20.08 -15.24
CA PHE A 596 -49.86 -18.79 -15.37
C PHE A 596 -50.56 -18.45 -14.05
N PHE A 597 -50.35 -17.23 -13.55
CA PHE A 597 -51.33 -16.56 -12.70
C PHE A 597 -51.68 -15.20 -13.30
N TYR A 598 -52.95 -15.07 -13.69
CA TYR A 598 -53.61 -13.80 -13.97
C TYR A 598 -53.94 -13.12 -12.64
N LEU A 599 -53.63 -11.83 -12.49
CA LEU A 599 -54.38 -10.95 -11.57
C LEU A 599 -54.41 -9.51 -12.10
N ASN A 600 -55.63 -9.02 -12.28
CA ASN A 600 -56.02 -7.65 -12.60
C ASN A 600 -55.84 -6.71 -11.39
N GLY A 601 -55.53 -5.44 -11.66
CA GLY A 601 -56.23 -4.31 -11.02
C GLY A 601 -55.55 -3.58 -9.85
N ASN A 602 -55.11 -2.35 -10.17
CA ASN A 602 -55.14 -1.09 -9.40
C ASN A 602 -54.45 -0.91 -8.02
N LEU A 603 -53.58 0.13 -8.02
CA LEU A 603 -53.35 1.22 -7.06
C LEU A 603 -53.59 0.98 -5.55
N LEU A 604 -52.53 1.19 -4.75
CA LEU A 604 -52.38 2.31 -3.79
C LEU A 604 -51.07 2.18 -2.98
N ASP A 605 -50.40 3.33 -2.81
CA ASP A 605 -49.64 3.82 -1.64
C ASP A 605 -49.07 2.82 -0.60
N LEU A 606 -47.75 2.87 -0.35
CA LEU A 606 -47.10 3.60 0.77
C LEU A 606 -45.68 3.06 1.02
N VAL A 607 -44.71 3.98 1.08
CA VAL A 607 -43.59 4.09 2.05
C VAL A 607 -42.86 2.79 2.48
N LEU A 608 -41.65 2.61 1.94
CA LEU A 608 -40.37 2.85 2.63
C LEU A 608 -39.26 3.05 1.60
#